data_AF-A0A947HT60-F1
#
_entry.id   AF-A0A947HT60-F1
#
_cell.length_a   1.000
_cell.length_b   1.000
_cell.length_c   1.000
_cell.angle_alpha   90.00
_cell.angle_beta   90.00
_cell.angle_gamma   90.00
#
_symmetry.space_group_name_H-M   'P 1'
#
loop_
_entity.id
_entity.type
_entity.pdbx_description
1 polymer ?
#
loop_
_entity_poly.entity_id
_entity_poly.type
_entity_poly.pdbx_seq_one_letter_code
_entity_poly.pdbx_strand_id
1 'polypeptide(L)'
;MRQVLWCVFVLYGLAFGPLAGCTEGSSDTGGGGGATTDGTTATDGSDTAADDGTDAEAGDEGAAGGDDGKAEGSDASEGDEPKTKVGDPCSGHGTCGGLVCDETTYLCARCNAIHTCLSGTCSTDGECVECEVDYDCVSSGQGSTCVAKKCVKCSKDDDCFGYCIDGACRDCKTDADCVQNEYGGRCFNNTCSECATDEDCIGGYTLCFGGQCSPCGTHEDCVGAAGGPYCSAGTGGFQCVMCVDDPSCQNSADGPECDMVSYKCGKCTHAGTCDLSPDGPACVAATGKCGKCTSSAECNGSNYGQMCRVSTGECYNCESDEDCVGSEYGPFCSLSGGPDWQTCITDPEKSDQDF
;
A
#
# COMPACT_ATOMS: atom_id res chain seq x y z
N MET A 1 -13.32 -32.46 -40.62
CA MET A 1 -14.54 -33.25 -40.36
C MET A 1 -15.09 -32.80 -39.03
N ARG A 2 -16.35 -32.34 -39.03
CA ARG A 2 -17.12 -31.96 -37.83
C ARG A 2 -17.12 -33.10 -36.82
N GLN A 3 -17.04 -32.80 -35.52
CA GLN A 3 -18.00 -33.30 -34.54
C GLN A 3 -18.14 -32.31 -33.38
N VAL A 4 -19.39 -31.88 -33.20
CA VAL A 4 -19.94 -31.10 -32.09
C VAL A 4 -20.34 -32.12 -31.05
N LEU A 5 -19.83 -32.01 -29.82
CA LEU A 5 -20.29 -32.85 -28.71
C LEU A 5 -21.10 -31.98 -27.74
N TRP A 6 -22.43 -32.15 -27.82
CA TRP A 6 -23.37 -31.81 -26.76
C TRP A 6 -23.22 -32.81 -25.62
N CYS A 7 -23.24 -32.34 -24.38
CA CYS A 7 -23.63 -33.17 -23.23
C CYS A 7 -24.72 -32.45 -22.46
N VAL A 8 -25.89 -33.08 -22.49
CA VAL A 8 -27.10 -32.78 -21.75
C VAL A 8 -27.02 -33.46 -20.38
N PHE A 9 -27.52 -32.74 -19.38
CA PHE A 9 -27.84 -33.13 -18.01
C PHE A 9 -28.29 -34.59 -17.80
N VAL A 10 -27.79 -35.22 -16.74
CA VAL A 10 -28.58 -36.14 -15.90
C VAL A 10 -28.27 -35.89 -14.41
N LEU A 11 -29.27 -35.34 -13.72
CA LEU A 11 -29.45 -35.37 -12.27
C LEU A 11 -29.73 -36.81 -11.82
N TYR A 12 -29.03 -37.32 -10.82
CA TYR A 12 -29.59 -38.26 -9.82
C TYR A 12 -28.72 -38.23 -8.57
N GLY A 13 -29.34 -37.92 -7.43
CA GLY A 13 -28.74 -38.08 -6.11
C GLY A 13 -28.74 -39.53 -5.66
N LEU A 14 -27.77 -39.87 -4.79
CA LEU A 14 -27.96 -40.65 -3.57
C LEU A 14 -26.59 -40.85 -2.89
N ALA A 15 -26.60 -40.65 -1.58
CA ALA A 15 -25.49 -40.82 -0.66
C ALA A 15 -25.04 -42.28 -0.54
N PHE A 16 -23.72 -42.53 -0.45
CA PHE A 16 -23.04 -43.56 0.35
C PHE A 16 -21.53 -43.22 0.35
N GLY A 17 -20.90 -43.05 1.52
CA GLY A 17 -19.42 -43.07 1.67
C GLY A 17 -18.89 -44.49 1.81
N PRO A 18 -17.71 -44.73 2.42
CA PRO A 18 -16.40 -44.08 2.36
C PRO A 18 -15.32 -45.06 1.81
N LEU A 19 -14.05 -44.61 1.69
CA LEU A 19 -12.78 -45.35 1.94
C LEU A 19 -11.65 -45.04 0.93
N ALA A 20 -10.45 -44.85 1.51
CA ALA A 20 -9.09 -45.10 1.00
C ALA A 20 -8.68 -44.41 -0.32
N GLY A 21 -7.60 -43.64 -0.40
CA GLY A 21 -6.27 -43.97 0.11
C GLY A 21 -5.52 -44.77 -0.95
N CYS A 22 -4.83 -44.08 -1.87
CA CYS A 22 -3.73 -44.63 -2.68
C CYS A 22 -2.76 -43.49 -3.04
N THR A 23 -1.55 -43.62 -2.51
CA THR A 23 -0.31 -42.98 -2.92
C THR A 23 0.25 -43.67 -4.17
N GLU A 24 0.58 -42.92 -5.21
CA GLU A 24 1.66 -43.18 -6.20
C GLU A 24 2.01 -41.78 -6.75
N GLY A 25 3.25 -41.28 -6.75
CA GLY A 25 4.48 -41.96 -7.12
C GLY A 25 4.68 -41.83 -8.61
N SER A 26 5.11 -40.67 -9.11
CA SER A 26 5.64 -40.54 -10.47
C SER A 26 6.77 -39.51 -10.50
N SER A 27 7.96 -40.07 -10.48
CA SER A 27 9.23 -39.51 -10.91
C SER A 27 9.18 -39.20 -12.40
N ASP A 28 9.45 -37.95 -12.77
CA ASP A 28 9.90 -37.60 -14.11
C ASP A 28 11.20 -36.80 -14.04
N THR A 29 12.19 -37.40 -14.69
CA THR A 29 13.53 -36.91 -14.99
C THR A 29 13.50 -35.91 -16.14
N GLY A 30 14.23 -34.80 -15.98
CA GLY A 30 14.66 -33.91 -17.06
C GLY A 30 15.17 -32.61 -16.44
N GLY A 31 16.45 -32.26 -16.43
CA GLY A 31 17.47 -32.44 -17.45
C GLY A 31 17.46 -31.21 -18.36
N GLY A 32 18.28 -30.19 -18.05
CA GLY A 32 18.49 -29.08 -18.97
C GLY A 32 19.17 -27.84 -18.40
N GLY A 33 20.48 -27.74 -18.63
CA GLY A 33 21.09 -26.51 -19.16
C GLY A 33 21.42 -25.39 -18.17
N GLY A 34 22.64 -25.40 -17.66
CA GLY A 34 23.27 -24.23 -17.06
C GLY A 34 23.53 -23.13 -18.10
N ALA A 35 23.29 -21.90 -17.68
CA ALA A 35 23.85 -20.70 -18.30
C ALA A 35 24.60 -19.94 -17.20
N THR A 36 25.92 -20.01 -17.27
CA THR A 36 26.84 -19.12 -16.56
C THR A 36 26.88 -17.79 -17.29
N THR A 37 26.61 -16.68 -16.60
CA THR A 37 27.04 -15.36 -17.02
C THR A 37 27.77 -14.69 -15.87
N ASP A 38 29.04 -14.41 -16.14
CA ASP A 38 29.97 -13.58 -15.38
C ASP A 38 29.37 -12.21 -15.05
N GLY A 39 29.76 -11.67 -13.90
CA GLY A 39 29.35 -10.34 -13.48
C GLY A 39 30.00 -9.86 -12.19
N THR A 40 31.33 -9.96 -12.06
CA THR A 40 32.11 -9.19 -11.08
C THR A 40 32.46 -7.83 -11.67
N THR A 41 32.01 -6.75 -11.03
CA THR A 41 32.80 -5.50 -10.93
C THR A 41 32.48 -4.80 -9.63
N ALA A 42 33.56 -4.52 -8.92
CA ALA A 42 33.68 -3.86 -7.62
C ALA A 42 33.04 -2.47 -7.57
N THR A 43 32.52 -2.12 -6.39
CA THR A 43 32.59 -0.74 -5.89
C THR A 43 33.00 -0.78 -4.42
N ASP A 44 34.26 -0.43 -4.16
CA ASP A 44 34.73 0.09 -2.87
C ASP A 44 34.32 1.57 -2.79
N GLY A 45 33.86 2.01 -1.62
CA GLY A 45 33.44 3.40 -1.42
C GLY A 45 33.03 3.70 0.02
N SER A 46 34.02 3.64 0.90
CA SER A 46 34.09 4.02 2.31
C SER A 46 33.32 5.26 2.78
N ASP A 47 32.80 5.11 3.99
CA ASP A 47 32.45 6.08 5.04
C ASP A 47 33.07 7.49 4.96
N THR A 48 32.23 8.51 5.20
CA THR A 48 32.58 9.62 6.09
C THR A 48 31.33 10.08 6.86
N ALA A 49 31.37 9.93 8.17
CA ALA A 49 30.48 10.59 9.12
C ALA A 49 30.91 12.05 9.31
N ALA A 50 29.94 12.96 9.44
CA ALA A 50 30.03 14.13 10.32
C ALA A 50 28.64 14.75 10.52
N ASP A 51 28.21 14.78 11.78
CA ASP A 51 27.28 15.74 12.36
C ASP A 51 27.62 17.19 11.97
N ASP A 52 26.60 18.01 11.73
CA ASP A 52 26.39 19.24 12.52
C ASP A 52 25.02 19.84 12.17
N GLY A 53 24.20 20.05 13.20
CA GLY A 53 22.95 20.77 13.09
C GLY A 53 23.15 22.28 13.00
N THR A 54 22.13 22.99 12.51
CA THR A 54 21.68 24.26 13.08
C THR A 54 20.31 24.64 12.50
N ASP A 55 19.39 24.84 13.44
CA ASP A 55 18.29 25.78 13.53
C ASP A 55 18.02 26.81 12.41
N ALA A 56 16.72 27.15 12.36
CA ALA A 56 16.18 28.52 12.42
C ALA A 56 15.69 29.23 11.12
N GLU A 57 14.38 29.55 11.19
CA GLU A 57 13.75 30.84 10.85
C GLU A 57 13.21 31.08 9.41
N ALA A 58 11.86 31.02 9.33
CA ALA A 58 10.94 32.14 9.05
C ALA A 58 10.98 32.97 7.75
N GLY A 59 9.77 33.34 7.30
CA GLY A 59 9.41 34.42 6.35
C GLY A 59 8.86 33.86 5.04
N ASP A 60 7.58 33.88 4.69
CA ASP A 60 6.51 34.90 4.72
C ASP A 60 6.78 36.20 3.94
N GLU A 61 5.74 36.57 3.17
CA GLU A 61 5.52 37.77 2.34
C GLU A 61 6.44 37.92 1.10
N GLY A 62 6.00 38.25 -0.11
CA GLY A 62 4.87 39.04 -0.57
C GLY A 62 5.37 40.00 -1.68
N ALA A 63 4.44 40.56 -2.46
CA ALA A 63 4.56 41.74 -3.33
C ALA A 63 5.06 41.60 -4.79
N ALA A 64 4.08 41.69 -5.69
CA ALA A 64 3.90 42.71 -6.75
C ALA A 64 5.09 43.60 -7.20
N GLY A 65 5.23 43.67 -8.53
CA GLY A 65 5.84 44.73 -9.34
C GLY A 65 5.83 44.24 -10.80
N GLY A 66 5.23 44.89 -11.80
CA GLY A 66 5.10 46.33 -12.04
C GLY A 66 6.27 46.78 -12.91
N ASP A 67 6.05 46.81 -14.24
CA ASP A 67 6.40 47.90 -15.17
C ASP A 67 6.90 47.47 -16.56
N ASP A 68 6.18 48.02 -17.55
CA ASP A 68 6.62 48.70 -18.77
C ASP A 68 7.68 48.07 -19.69
N GLY A 69 7.21 47.65 -20.87
CA GLY A 69 8.04 47.16 -21.96
C GLY A 69 7.44 47.33 -23.36
N LYS A 70 7.20 48.59 -23.74
CA LYS A 70 7.41 49.22 -25.06
C LYS A 70 7.22 48.37 -26.35
N ALA A 71 6.27 48.85 -27.16
CA ALA A 71 5.94 48.42 -28.51
C ALA A 71 7.01 48.71 -29.58
N GLU A 72 7.20 47.76 -30.49
CA GLU A 72 7.42 47.88 -31.94
C GLU A 72 6.79 46.61 -32.55
N GLY A 73 5.97 46.55 -33.59
CA GLY A 73 5.70 47.47 -34.70
C GLY A 73 6.01 46.74 -36.01
N SER A 74 5.07 45.93 -36.55
CA SER A 74 5.05 45.59 -37.99
C SER A 74 3.82 44.81 -38.45
N ASP A 75 3.17 45.41 -39.46
CA ASP A 75 2.61 44.81 -40.66
C ASP A 75 1.34 43.94 -40.61
N ALA A 76 0.23 44.68 -40.77
CA ALA A 76 -0.81 44.49 -41.78
C ALA A 76 -0.80 43.15 -42.56
N SER A 77 -1.85 42.38 -42.34
CA SER A 77 -2.45 41.51 -43.35
C SER A 77 -3.96 41.64 -43.22
N GLU A 78 -4.56 42.45 -44.09
CA GLU A 78 -6.00 42.56 -44.29
C GLU A 78 -6.54 41.20 -44.77
N GLY A 79 -7.10 40.43 -43.85
CA GLY A 79 -8.02 39.34 -44.15
C GLY A 79 -9.41 39.77 -43.69
N ASP A 80 -10.35 39.83 -44.63
CA ASP A 80 -11.76 40.17 -44.44
C ASP A 80 -12.37 39.51 -43.20
N GLU A 81 -12.53 40.28 -42.11
CA GLU A 81 -13.46 39.94 -41.05
C GLU A 81 -14.89 40.03 -41.59
N PRO A 82 -15.73 38.99 -41.43
CA PRO A 82 -17.17 39.16 -41.60
C PRO A 82 -17.62 40.13 -40.52
N LYS A 83 -18.07 41.32 -40.95
CA LYS A 83 -18.69 42.32 -40.08
C LYS A 83 -19.72 41.64 -39.18
N THR A 84 -19.36 41.44 -37.92
CA THR A 84 -20.30 41.03 -36.86
C THR A 84 -21.39 42.09 -36.84
N LYS A 85 -22.62 41.66 -37.11
CA LYS A 85 -23.77 42.52 -36.92
C LYS A 85 -23.84 42.80 -35.43
N VAL A 86 -23.65 44.06 -35.06
CA VAL A 86 -24.02 44.58 -33.75
C VAL A 86 -25.50 44.28 -33.56
N GLY A 87 -25.81 43.21 -32.84
CA GLY A 87 -27.16 42.68 -32.68
C GLY A 87 -27.28 41.17 -32.50
N ASP A 88 -26.22 40.38 -32.71
CA ASP A 88 -26.29 38.93 -32.48
C ASP A 88 -26.25 38.63 -30.96
N PRO A 89 -27.31 38.04 -30.39
CA PRO A 89 -27.46 37.86 -28.94
C PRO A 89 -26.42 36.92 -28.33
N CYS A 90 -25.71 36.16 -29.16
CA CYS A 90 -24.67 35.22 -28.75
C CYS A 90 -23.23 35.71 -28.94
N SER A 91 -23.01 36.84 -29.61
CA SER A 91 -21.66 37.31 -29.92
C SER A 91 -21.09 38.09 -28.72
N GLY A 92 -20.37 37.37 -27.86
CA GLY A 92 -19.59 37.93 -26.75
C GLY A 92 -20.19 37.67 -25.37
N HIS A 93 -20.23 36.39 -24.95
CA HIS A 93 -20.61 35.98 -23.58
C HIS A 93 -21.89 36.63 -23.02
N GLY A 94 -22.80 37.09 -23.89
CA GLY A 94 -24.11 37.58 -23.51
C GLY A 94 -24.93 36.41 -23.00
N THR A 95 -25.24 36.42 -21.70
CA THR A 95 -26.06 35.38 -21.09
C THR A 95 -27.43 35.37 -21.75
N CYS A 96 -27.79 34.28 -22.42
CA CYS A 96 -29.11 34.05 -23.03
C CYS A 96 -30.26 33.94 -21.99
N GLY A 97 -30.13 34.54 -20.81
CA GLY A 97 -31.19 34.61 -19.80
C GLY A 97 -31.75 33.26 -19.36
N GLY A 98 -30.93 32.20 -19.33
CA GLY A 98 -31.37 30.83 -19.06
C GLY A 98 -31.65 29.98 -20.32
N LEU A 99 -31.39 30.47 -21.52
CA LEU A 99 -31.42 29.68 -22.76
C LEU A 99 -29.99 29.32 -23.22
N VAL A 100 -29.85 28.35 -24.12
CA VAL A 100 -28.57 27.94 -24.71
C VAL A 100 -28.36 28.66 -26.04
N CYS A 101 -27.14 29.07 -26.36
CA CYS A 101 -26.88 29.56 -27.71
C CYS A 101 -26.77 28.38 -28.69
N ASP A 102 -27.58 28.39 -29.74
CA ASP A 102 -27.41 27.47 -30.87
C ASP A 102 -26.32 28.02 -31.80
N GLU A 103 -25.16 27.37 -31.85
CA GLU A 103 -24.03 27.79 -32.71
C GLU A 103 -24.33 27.71 -34.21
N THR A 104 -25.39 26.99 -34.60
CA THR A 104 -25.81 26.85 -36.01
C THR A 104 -26.64 28.05 -36.46
N THR A 105 -27.48 28.58 -35.56
CA THR A 105 -28.43 29.65 -35.87
C THR A 105 -28.04 30.99 -35.23
N TYR A 106 -27.10 31.00 -34.29
CA TYR A 106 -26.70 32.14 -33.47
C TYR A 106 -27.87 32.79 -32.70
N LEU A 107 -28.89 31.98 -32.39
CA LEU A 107 -30.08 32.39 -31.63
C LEU A 107 -30.10 31.69 -30.27
N CYS A 108 -30.68 32.35 -29.26
CA CYS A 108 -30.97 31.71 -27.98
C CYS A 108 -32.11 30.71 -28.16
N ALA A 109 -31.85 29.43 -27.88
CA ALA A 109 -32.78 28.32 -27.99
C ALA A 109 -33.00 27.65 -26.64
N ARG A 110 -34.15 27.00 -26.48
CA ARG A 110 -34.40 26.14 -25.32
C ARG A 110 -33.40 25.00 -25.32
N CYS A 111 -32.87 24.67 -24.15
CA CYS A 111 -32.03 23.50 -23.99
C CYS A 111 -32.84 22.25 -24.39
N ASN A 112 -32.16 21.27 -25.00
CA ASN A 112 -32.74 20.00 -25.42
C ASN A 112 -31.61 18.96 -25.55
N ALA A 113 -31.89 17.79 -26.14
CA ALA A 113 -30.89 16.74 -26.33
C ALA A 113 -29.67 17.15 -27.19
N ILE A 114 -29.77 18.23 -27.97
CA ILE A 114 -28.74 18.75 -28.86
C ILE A 114 -28.05 19.98 -28.24
N HIS A 115 -28.77 20.75 -27.41
CA HIS A 115 -28.28 21.97 -26.77
C HIS A 115 -28.09 21.77 -25.26
N THR A 116 -26.83 21.59 -24.85
CA THR A 116 -26.44 21.45 -23.44
C THR A 116 -26.24 22.80 -22.78
N CYS A 117 -26.63 22.89 -21.51
CA CYS A 117 -26.36 24.07 -20.70
C CYS A 117 -24.86 24.18 -20.41
N LEU A 118 -24.30 25.39 -20.53
CA LEU A 118 -22.89 25.65 -20.21
C LEU A 118 -22.60 25.47 -18.70
N SER A 119 -23.63 25.66 -17.87
CA SER A 119 -23.68 25.39 -16.44
C SER A 119 -25.10 24.98 -16.07
N GLY A 120 -25.24 23.97 -15.20
CA GLY A 120 -26.53 23.47 -14.73
C GLY A 120 -27.18 22.40 -15.63
N THR A 121 -28.47 22.19 -15.43
CA THR A 121 -29.29 21.15 -16.07
C THR A 121 -30.42 21.76 -16.89
N CYS A 122 -30.85 21.04 -17.92
CA CYS A 122 -31.96 21.47 -18.75
C CYS A 122 -33.30 21.12 -18.09
N SER A 123 -34.06 22.14 -17.71
CA SER A 123 -35.41 21.96 -17.16
C SER A 123 -36.36 21.33 -18.19
N THR A 124 -37.42 20.68 -17.70
CA THR A 124 -38.55 20.25 -18.57
C THR A 124 -39.17 21.40 -19.37
N ASP A 125 -39.04 22.63 -18.89
CA ASP A 125 -39.50 23.83 -19.60
C ASP A 125 -38.50 24.30 -20.68
N GLY A 126 -37.35 23.65 -20.81
CA GLY A 126 -36.30 23.98 -21.78
C GLY A 126 -35.45 25.19 -21.39
N GLU A 127 -35.46 25.55 -20.11
CA GLU A 127 -34.57 26.56 -19.53
C GLU A 127 -33.39 25.88 -18.82
N CYS A 128 -32.21 26.46 -18.95
CA CYS A 128 -31.04 26.11 -18.15
C CYS A 128 -31.21 26.66 -16.74
N VAL A 129 -31.29 25.74 -15.81
CA VAL A 129 -31.46 25.99 -14.38
C VAL A 129 -30.28 25.39 -13.63
N GLU A 130 -29.95 25.91 -12.45
CA GLU A 130 -28.93 25.26 -11.61
C GLU A 130 -29.40 23.89 -11.14
N CYS A 131 -30.71 23.72 -10.96
CA CYS A 131 -31.31 22.49 -10.48
C CYS A 131 -32.80 22.39 -10.88
N GLU A 132 -33.27 21.16 -11.05
CA GLU A 132 -34.70 20.80 -11.08
C GLU A 132 -35.14 20.13 -9.79
N VAL A 133 -34.23 19.33 -9.21
CA VAL A 133 -34.40 18.61 -7.95
C VAL A 133 -33.20 18.85 -7.05
N ASP A 134 -33.36 18.59 -5.75
CA ASP A 134 -32.29 18.82 -4.77
C ASP A 134 -31.00 18.05 -5.10
N TYR A 135 -31.13 16.87 -5.72
CA TYR A 135 -30.00 16.05 -6.14
C TYR A 135 -29.06 16.75 -7.15
N ASP A 136 -29.60 17.66 -7.99
CA ASP A 136 -28.79 18.41 -8.96
C ASP A 136 -27.82 19.39 -8.28
N CYS A 137 -28.11 19.78 -7.03
CA CYS A 137 -27.28 20.69 -6.27
C CYS A 137 -26.08 20.01 -5.59
N VAL A 138 -26.14 18.70 -5.37
CA VAL A 138 -25.07 17.94 -4.71
C VAL A 138 -23.80 17.94 -5.56
N SER A 139 -23.94 17.84 -6.88
CA SER A 139 -22.83 17.78 -7.83
C SER A 139 -22.26 19.16 -8.19
N SER A 140 -23.01 20.25 -7.98
CA SER A 140 -22.57 21.61 -8.32
C SER A 140 -21.74 22.28 -7.22
N GLY A 141 -21.77 21.77 -5.99
CA GLY A 141 -21.06 22.34 -4.83
C GLY A 141 -21.57 23.72 -4.40
N GLN A 142 -22.66 24.23 -5.00
CA GLN A 142 -23.20 25.57 -4.75
C GLN A 142 -24.36 25.62 -3.76
N GLY A 143 -24.91 24.45 -3.41
CA GLY A 143 -26.03 24.36 -2.49
C GLY A 143 -26.41 22.91 -2.26
N SER A 144 -27.51 22.70 -1.57
CA SER A 144 -27.95 21.36 -1.16
C SER A 144 -29.43 21.13 -1.43
N THR A 145 -30.16 22.21 -1.74
CA THR A 145 -31.59 22.19 -1.98
C THR A 145 -31.90 23.07 -3.18
N CYS A 146 -32.83 22.63 -4.01
CA CYS A 146 -33.27 23.34 -5.19
C CYS A 146 -34.49 24.20 -4.86
N VAL A 147 -34.28 25.50 -4.68
CA VAL A 147 -35.37 26.45 -4.40
C VAL A 147 -35.48 27.42 -5.55
N ALA A 148 -36.66 27.44 -6.18
CA ALA A 148 -36.93 28.30 -7.33
C ALA A 148 -35.86 28.17 -8.45
N LYS A 149 -35.49 26.92 -8.77
CA LYS A 149 -34.51 26.57 -9.83
C LYS A 149 -33.07 27.05 -9.58
N LYS A 150 -32.76 27.40 -8.32
CA LYS A 150 -31.42 27.75 -7.85
C LYS A 150 -30.99 26.87 -6.70
N CYS A 151 -29.70 26.56 -6.65
CA CYS A 151 -29.11 25.82 -5.54
C CYS A 151 -28.90 26.76 -4.37
N VAL A 152 -29.55 26.46 -3.24
CA VAL A 152 -29.39 27.19 -1.99
C VAL A 152 -28.79 26.29 -0.93
N LYS A 153 -28.10 26.90 0.05
CA LYS A 153 -27.59 26.19 1.22
C LYS A 153 -28.75 25.63 2.04
N CYS A 154 -28.58 24.43 2.59
CA CYS A 154 -29.54 23.89 3.54
C CYS A 154 -29.63 24.77 4.80
N SER A 155 -30.78 24.75 5.47
CA SER A 155 -31.03 25.49 6.71
C SER A 155 -31.36 24.57 7.89
N LYS A 156 -31.86 23.37 7.60
CA LYS A 156 -32.21 22.33 8.55
C LYS A 156 -32.03 20.95 7.91
N ASP A 157 -31.99 19.91 8.73
CA ASP A 157 -31.77 18.53 8.27
C ASP A 157 -32.86 18.05 7.29
N ASP A 158 -34.12 18.51 7.45
CA ASP A 158 -35.23 18.19 6.53
C ASP A 158 -34.99 18.65 5.08
N ASP A 159 -34.07 19.59 4.86
CA ASP A 159 -33.73 20.11 3.53
C ASP A 159 -32.77 19.15 2.78
N CYS A 160 -32.38 18.04 3.42
CA CYS A 160 -31.39 17.07 2.96
C CYS A 160 -31.93 15.63 3.00
N PHE A 161 -31.45 14.79 2.10
CA PHE A 161 -31.48 13.33 2.28
C PHE A 161 -30.35 12.90 3.24
N GLY A 162 -30.38 13.43 4.46
CA GLY A 162 -29.29 13.30 5.44
C GLY A 162 -29.30 14.45 6.44
N TYR A 163 -28.18 15.14 6.56
CA TYR A 163 -27.96 16.18 7.56
C TYR A 163 -27.48 17.48 6.95
N CYS A 164 -27.97 18.60 7.51
CA CYS A 164 -27.46 19.92 7.16
C CYS A 164 -26.33 20.32 8.11
N ILE A 165 -25.11 20.42 7.58
CA ILE A 165 -23.91 20.80 8.33
C ILE A 165 -23.25 21.96 7.61
N ASP A 166 -23.16 23.11 8.28
CA ASP A 166 -22.57 24.35 7.75
C ASP A 166 -23.16 24.84 6.41
N GLY A 167 -24.44 24.52 6.19
CA GLY A 167 -25.17 24.87 4.97
C GLY A 167 -24.92 23.95 3.78
N ALA A 168 -24.29 22.80 3.99
CA ALA A 168 -24.15 21.71 3.03
C ALA A 168 -24.88 20.45 3.51
N CYS A 169 -25.52 19.71 2.60
CA CYS A 169 -26.03 18.38 2.92
C CYS A 169 -24.87 17.38 3.02
N ARG A 170 -24.91 16.58 4.07
CA ARG A 170 -23.93 15.54 4.43
C ARG A 170 -24.67 14.25 4.76
N ASP A 171 -24.00 13.12 4.62
CA ASP A 171 -24.65 11.81 4.81
C ASP A 171 -24.83 11.47 6.29
N CYS A 172 -23.89 11.93 7.13
CA CYS A 172 -23.81 11.54 8.53
C CYS A 172 -23.25 12.64 9.44
N LYS A 173 -23.64 12.62 10.71
CA LYS A 173 -22.98 13.34 11.81
C LYS A 173 -22.13 12.38 12.65
N THR A 174 -22.55 11.12 12.72
CA THR A 174 -21.97 10.06 13.53
C THR A 174 -22.08 8.72 12.82
N ASP A 175 -21.31 7.73 13.25
CA ASP A 175 -21.38 6.35 12.71
C ASP A 175 -22.78 5.74 12.78
N ALA A 176 -23.59 6.14 13.77
CA ALA A 176 -24.97 5.67 13.94
C ALA A 176 -25.88 6.03 12.75
N ASP A 177 -25.48 7.01 11.94
CA ASP A 177 -26.22 7.44 10.76
C ASP A 177 -25.94 6.54 9.54
N CYS A 178 -24.82 5.81 9.54
CA CYS A 178 -24.37 5.00 8.42
C CYS A 178 -24.78 3.53 8.52
N VAL A 179 -25.49 3.12 9.59
CA VAL A 179 -25.79 1.71 9.89
C VAL A 179 -26.68 1.03 8.83
N GLN A 180 -27.37 1.81 7.99
CA GLN A 180 -28.20 1.30 6.88
C GLN A 180 -27.58 1.51 5.49
N ASN A 181 -26.39 2.10 5.40
CA ASN A 181 -25.78 2.41 4.12
C ASN A 181 -25.07 1.18 3.56
N GLU A 182 -25.24 0.93 2.25
CA GLU A 182 -24.53 -0.17 1.58
C GLU A 182 -23.01 0.10 1.51
N TYR A 183 -22.62 1.37 1.66
CA TYR A 183 -21.25 1.87 1.54
C TYR A 183 -20.44 1.85 2.85
N GLY A 184 -21.00 1.31 3.94
CA GLY A 184 -20.28 1.14 5.20
C GLY A 184 -20.92 1.77 6.43
N GLY A 185 -20.39 1.41 7.61
CA GLY A 185 -20.95 1.76 8.92
C GLY A 185 -20.24 2.91 9.65
N ARG A 186 -19.36 3.65 8.97
CA ARG A 186 -18.56 4.73 9.57
C ARG A 186 -18.89 6.08 8.95
N CYS A 187 -18.82 7.12 9.77
CA CYS A 187 -18.96 8.50 9.33
C CYS A 187 -17.59 9.17 9.24
N PHE A 188 -17.05 9.29 8.03
CA PHE A 188 -15.76 9.93 7.78
C PHE A 188 -15.95 11.23 7.00
N ASN A 189 -15.46 12.34 7.54
CA ASN A 189 -15.59 13.67 6.92
C ASN A 189 -17.05 14.04 6.54
N ASN A 190 -18.02 13.59 7.35
CA ASN A 190 -19.47 13.75 7.15
C ASN A 190 -20.03 13.02 5.91
N THR A 191 -19.31 12.02 5.40
CA THR A 191 -19.76 11.09 4.36
C THR A 191 -19.74 9.68 4.93
N CYS A 192 -20.76 8.88 4.61
CA CYS A 192 -20.78 7.48 5.05
C CYS A 192 -19.77 6.67 4.23
N SER A 193 -18.92 5.95 4.93
CA SER A 193 -17.76 5.26 4.38
C SER A 193 -17.60 3.87 5.02
N GLU A 194 -16.82 3.02 4.36
CA GLU A 194 -16.49 1.68 4.87
C GLU A 194 -15.61 1.79 6.12
N CYS A 195 -14.71 2.78 6.09
CA CYS A 195 -13.74 3.02 7.13
C CYS A 195 -13.56 4.52 7.39
N ALA A 196 -13.17 4.86 8.60
CA ALA A 196 -12.59 6.16 8.97
C ALA A 196 -11.09 6.02 9.28
N THR A 197 -10.68 4.82 9.70
CA THR A 197 -9.32 4.43 10.06
C THR A 197 -9.04 3.02 9.55
N ASP A 198 -7.76 2.64 9.49
CA ASP A 198 -7.33 1.30 9.07
C ASP A 198 -7.95 0.18 9.93
N GLU A 199 -8.24 0.48 11.19
CA GLU A 199 -8.83 -0.44 12.16
C GLU A 199 -10.29 -0.82 11.84
N ASP A 200 -10.94 -0.02 11.00
CA ASP A 200 -12.29 -0.29 10.52
C ASP A 200 -12.30 -1.33 9.39
N CYS A 201 -11.15 -1.56 8.75
CA CYS A 201 -11.01 -2.51 7.66
C CYS A 201 -10.82 -3.93 8.20
N ILE A 202 -11.76 -4.81 7.86
CA ILE A 202 -11.81 -6.20 8.32
C ILE A 202 -11.76 -7.15 7.12
N GLY A 203 -11.11 -8.30 7.28
CA GLY A 203 -11.30 -9.45 6.39
C GLY A 203 -10.58 -9.42 5.04
N GLY A 204 -9.39 -8.81 4.94
CA GLY A 204 -8.70 -8.76 3.65
C GLY A 204 -7.92 -7.48 3.42
N TYR A 205 -8.45 -6.41 3.98
CA TYR A 205 -8.10 -5.03 3.69
C TYR A 205 -7.53 -4.42 4.96
N THR A 206 -6.39 -3.75 4.84
CA THR A 206 -5.66 -3.22 5.99
C THR A 206 -5.54 -1.71 6.00
N LEU A 207 -6.00 -1.05 4.92
CA LEU A 207 -5.81 0.38 4.73
C LEU A 207 -7.13 1.07 4.41
N CYS A 208 -7.38 2.18 5.08
CA CYS A 208 -8.47 3.07 4.79
C CYS A 208 -8.02 4.23 3.90
N PHE A 209 -8.37 4.18 2.62
CA PHE A 209 -8.04 5.24 1.68
C PHE A 209 -9.30 5.90 1.14
N GLY A 210 -9.46 7.20 1.43
CA GLY A 210 -10.63 7.96 0.96
C GLY A 210 -11.98 7.43 1.46
N GLY A 211 -11.99 6.72 2.60
CA GLY A 211 -13.18 6.09 3.16
C GLY A 211 -13.49 4.69 2.61
N GLN A 212 -12.61 4.11 1.80
CA GLN A 212 -12.75 2.73 1.30
C GLN A 212 -11.62 1.85 1.81
N CYS A 213 -11.96 0.60 2.11
CA CYS A 213 -10.98 -0.38 2.53
C CYS A 213 -10.23 -0.96 1.33
N SER A 214 -8.91 -0.80 1.32
CA SER A 214 -8.03 -1.26 0.25
C SER A 214 -6.96 -2.22 0.79
N PRO A 215 -6.51 -3.18 -0.04
CA PRO A 215 -5.25 -3.87 0.21
C PRO A 215 -4.04 -2.91 0.10
N CYS A 216 -2.88 -3.32 0.62
CA CYS A 216 -1.61 -2.64 0.39
C CYS A 216 -1.04 -2.96 -0.99
N GLY A 217 -0.44 -2.00 -1.70
CA GLY A 217 0.29 -2.28 -2.94
C GLY A 217 1.77 -2.56 -2.68
N THR A 218 2.31 -1.86 -1.70
CA THR A 218 3.73 -1.76 -1.36
C THR A 218 3.92 -1.64 0.15
N HIS A 219 5.17 -1.76 0.62
CA HIS A 219 5.47 -1.67 2.06
C HIS A 219 5.22 -0.26 2.59
N GLU A 220 5.42 0.74 1.73
CA GLU A 220 5.19 2.16 2.01
C GLU A 220 3.73 2.44 2.39
N ASP A 221 2.79 1.68 1.83
CA ASP A 221 1.37 1.81 2.15
C ASP A 221 1.05 1.34 3.59
N CYS A 222 1.91 0.52 4.18
CA CYS A 222 1.74 -0.07 5.50
C CYS A 222 2.42 0.72 6.63
N VAL A 223 3.06 1.85 6.31
CA VAL A 223 3.73 2.69 7.32
C VAL A 223 2.69 3.26 8.29
N GLY A 224 2.76 2.82 9.54
CA GLY A 224 1.82 3.23 10.59
C GLY A 224 0.52 2.42 10.64
N ALA A 225 0.33 1.46 9.73
CA ALA A 225 -0.82 0.56 9.76
C ALA A 225 -0.77 -0.36 10.99
N ALA A 226 -1.93 -0.63 11.59
CA ALA A 226 -2.03 -1.50 12.76
C ALA A 226 -1.57 -2.94 12.50
N GLY A 227 -1.62 -3.38 11.23
CA GLY A 227 -1.16 -4.70 10.80
C GLY A 227 0.36 -4.87 10.80
N GLY A 228 1.12 -3.78 10.81
CA GLY A 228 2.58 -3.76 10.72
C GLY A 228 3.08 -3.10 9.44
N PRO A 229 4.41 -2.84 9.32
CA PRO A 229 4.96 -2.02 8.25
C PRO A 229 5.22 -2.78 6.95
N TYR A 230 4.93 -4.08 6.87
CA TYR A 230 5.24 -4.89 5.69
C TYR A 230 3.99 -5.23 4.90
N CYS A 231 4.06 -5.14 3.57
CA CYS A 231 2.97 -5.58 2.71
C CYS A 231 3.22 -7.01 2.24
N SER A 232 2.39 -7.96 2.68
CA SER A 232 2.51 -9.35 2.25
C SER A 232 1.96 -9.52 0.83
N ALA A 233 2.82 -9.74 -0.16
CA ALA A 233 2.39 -10.05 -1.53
C ALA A 233 2.03 -11.55 -1.75
N GLY A 234 1.72 -12.29 -0.69
CA GLY A 234 1.60 -13.76 -0.69
C GLY A 234 0.20 -14.31 -0.95
N THR A 235 0.04 -15.63 -0.84
CA THR A 235 -1.23 -16.38 -1.08
C THR A 235 -2.37 -16.01 -0.12
N GLY A 236 -2.07 -15.25 0.95
CA GLY A 236 -3.04 -14.67 1.90
C GLY A 236 -3.52 -13.26 1.54
N GLY A 237 -2.99 -12.66 0.47
CA GLY A 237 -3.40 -11.35 -0.03
C GLY A 237 -2.51 -10.20 0.43
N PHE A 238 -2.66 -9.10 -0.30
CA PHE A 238 -2.02 -7.80 -0.14
C PHE A 238 -2.42 -7.10 1.17
N GLN A 239 -1.87 -7.57 2.28
CA GLN A 239 -2.18 -7.10 3.64
C GLN A 239 -0.95 -6.54 4.33
N CYS A 240 -1.17 -5.52 5.16
CA CYS A 240 -0.17 -5.06 6.10
C CYS A 240 0.00 -6.07 7.24
N VAL A 241 1.22 -6.54 7.40
CA VAL A 241 1.63 -7.56 8.35
C VAL A 241 2.86 -7.12 9.14
N MET A 242 3.08 -7.76 10.29
CA MET A 242 4.20 -7.41 11.17
C MET A 242 5.52 -7.93 10.63
N CYS A 243 5.50 -9.02 9.85
CA CYS A 243 6.70 -9.63 9.32
C CYS A 243 6.42 -10.43 8.04
N VAL A 244 7.43 -10.54 7.19
CA VAL A 244 7.43 -11.39 5.98
C VAL A 244 8.59 -12.38 5.96
N ASP A 245 9.51 -12.26 6.92
CA ASP A 245 10.64 -13.13 7.19
C ASP A 245 11.19 -12.85 8.61
N ASP A 246 12.09 -13.69 9.10
CA ASP A 246 12.72 -13.49 10.41
C ASP A 246 13.47 -12.14 10.54
N PRO A 247 14.23 -11.68 9.52
CA PRO A 247 14.82 -10.34 9.54
C PRO A 247 13.84 -9.20 9.83
N SER A 248 12.58 -9.31 9.39
CA SER A 248 11.53 -8.34 9.71
C SER A 248 11.27 -8.18 11.22
N CYS A 249 11.59 -9.19 12.02
CA CYS A 249 11.28 -9.26 13.45
C CYS A 249 12.46 -8.94 14.38
N GLN A 250 13.66 -8.64 13.88
CA GLN A 250 14.87 -8.50 14.71
C GLN A 250 14.71 -7.50 15.88
N ASN A 251 13.91 -6.45 15.70
CA ASN A 251 13.67 -5.41 16.71
C ASN A 251 12.30 -5.54 17.40
N SER A 252 11.57 -6.63 17.17
CA SER A 252 10.24 -6.81 17.73
C SER A 252 10.30 -7.13 19.23
N ALA A 253 9.38 -6.52 19.98
CA ALA A 253 9.22 -6.80 21.40
C ALA A 253 8.70 -8.23 21.65
N ASP A 254 7.99 -8.83 20.69
CA ASP A 254 7.41 -10.18 20.80
C ASP A 254 8.45 -11.28 20.52
N GLY A 255 9.49 -10.96 19.76
CA GLY A 255 10.63 -11.81 19.48
C GLY A 255 11.07 -11.76 18.01
N PRO A 256 12.19 -12.41 17.68
CA PRO A 256 12.88 -12.28 16.39
C PRO A 256 12.38 -13.23 15.29
N GLU A 257 11.47 -14.16 15.58
CA GLU A 257 11.03 -15.18 14.63
C GLU A 257 9.71 -14.76 13.99
N CYS A 258 9.61 -14.84 12.67
CA CYS A 258 8.37 -14.55 11.95
C CYS A 258 7.56 -15.82 11.75
N ASP A 259 6.38 -15.89 12.38
CA ASP A 259 5.42 -16.93 12.08
C ASP A 259 4.79 -16.65 10.70
N MET A 260 5.27 -17.35 9.68
CA MET A 260 4.80 -17.21 8.29
C MET A 260 3.33 -17.62 8.07
N VAL A 261 2.66 -18.21 9.07
CA VAL A 261 1.23 -18.51 9.03
C VAL A 261 0.40 -17.35 9.57
N SER A 262 0.82 -16.76 10.70
CA SER A 262 0.11 -15.64 11.32
C SER A 262 0.63 -14.26 10.91
N TYR A 263 1.78 -14.20 10.24
CA TYR A 263 2.57 -13.02 9.89
C TYR A 263 2.84 -12.10 11.09
N LYS A 264 3.08 -12.72 12.24
CA LYS A 264 3.41 -12.04 13.50
C LYS A 264 4.79 -12.46 13.98
N CYS A 265 5.47 -11.50 14.59
CA CYS A 265 6.70 -11.78 15.30
C CYS A 265 6.41 -12.56 16.58
N GLY A 266 7.26 -13.55 16.84
CA GLY A 266 7.17 -14.44 17.98
C GLY A 266 8.55 -14.76 18.52
N LYS A 267 8.54 -15.56 19.58
CA LYS A 267 9.76 -15.98 20.25
C LYS A 267 10.62 -16.84 19.33
N CYS A 268 11.94 -16.65 19.40
CA CYS A 268 12.85 -17.58 18.76
C CYS A 268 12.69 -18.97 19.38
N THR A 269 12.85 -19.97 18.53
CA THR A 269 12.91 -21.38 18.91
C THR A 269 14.31 -21.97 18.76
N HIS A 270 15.16 -21.33 17.96
CA HIS A 270 16.53 -21.76 17.65
C HIS A 270 17.44 -20.54 17.45
N ALA A 271 18.76 -20.74 17.55
CA ALA A 271 19.74 -19.67 17.53
C ALA A 271 19.96 -19.06 16.13
N GLY A 272 19.70 -19.82 15.06
CA GLY A 272 19.90 -19.34 13.68
C GLY A 272 19.07 -18.09 13.34
N THR A 273 17.89 -17.93 13.94
CA THR A 273 17.04 -16.73 13.80
C THR A 273 17.68 -15.48 14.42
N CYS A 274 18.67 -15.66 15.30
CA CYS A 274 19.38 -14.60 16.02
C CYS A 274 20.74 -14.23 15.45
N ASP A 275 21.20 -14.89 14.38
CA ASP A 275 22.55 -14.69 13.86
C ASP A 275 22.83 -13.23 13.46
N LEU A 276 21.83 -12.52 12.95
CA LEU A 276 21.96 -11.11 12.57
C LEU A 276 21.51 -10.13 13.67
N SER A 277 21.11 -10.65 14.84
CA SER A 277 20.58 -9.80 15.91
C SER A 277 21.70 -9.02 16.59
N PRO A 278 21.54 -7.70 16.78
CA PRO A 278 22.51 -6.89 17.52
C PRO A 278 22.59 -7.26 19.02
N ASP A 279 21.56 -7.92 19.56
CA ASP A 279 21.51 -8.33 20.97
C ASP A 279 22.34 -9.59 21.26
N GLY A 280 22.63 -10.39 20.23
CA GLY A 280 23.49 -11.56 20.29
C GLY A 280 22.96 -12.78 19.52
N PRO A 281 23.82 -13.75 19.21
CA PRO A 281 23.52 -14.85 18.28
C PRO A 281 22.69 -15.98 18.90
N ALA A 282 22.39 -15.93 20.21
CA ALA A 282 21.74 -17.03 20.92
C ALA A 282 20.25 -16.78 21.10
N CYS A 283 19.45 -17.83 20.97
CA CYS A 283 18.06 -17.79 21.38
C CYS A 283 17.95 -18.11 22.88
N VAL A 284 17.75 -17.09 23.70
CA VAL A 284 17.69 -17.24 25.16
C VAL A 284 16.34 -17.85 25.55
N ALA A 285 16.32 -19.13 25.91
CA ALA A 285 15.08 -19.87 26.15
C ALA A 285 14.19 -19.27 27.25
N ALA A 286 14.79 -18.59 28.23
CA ALA A 286 14.06 -17.93 29.31
C ALA A 286 13.19 -16.76 28.83
N THR A 287 13.66 -16.01 27.83
CA THR A 287 12.98 -14.83 27.30
C THR A 287 12.30 -15.10 25.96
N GLY A 288 12.80 -16.07 25.19
CA GLY A 288 12.44 -16.30 23.79
C GLY A 288 12.95 -15.19 22.87
N LYS A 289 14.02 -14.50 23.26
CA LYS A 289 14.62 -13.40 22.49
C LYS A 289 16.07 -13.69 22.16
N CYS A 290 16.57 -12.99 21.14
CA CYS A 290 17.99 -12.97 20.86
C CYS A 290 18.76 -12.30 21.98
N GLY A 291 19.95 -12.81 22.23
CA GLY A 291 20.78 -12.34 23.32
C GLY A 291 22.10 -13.08 23.39
N LYS A 292 22.83 -12.79 24.47
CA LYS A 292 24.04 -13.52 24.83
C LYS A 292 23.70 -14.92 25.30
N CYS A 293 24.49 -15.88 24.84
CA CYS A 293 24.37 -17.25 25.31
C CYS A 293 24.82 -17.36 26.78
N THR A 294 24.14 -18.22 27.53
CA THR A 294 24.49 -18.63 28.90
C THR A 294 24.75 -20.13 29.00
N SER A 295 24.36 -20.88 27.97
CA SER A 295 24.65 -22.30 27.82
C SER A 295 24.69 -22.69 26.35
N SER A 296 25.43 -23.75 26.00
CA SER A 296 25.55 -24.22 24.62
C SER A 296 24.22 -24.65 23.99
N ALA A 297 23.22 -25.00 24.80
CA ALA A 297 21.88 -25.34 24.30
C ALA A 297 21.20 -24.17 23.57
N GLU A 298 21.56 -22.92 23.90
CA GLU A 298 20.99 -21.69 23.32
C GLU A 298 21.64 -21.30 21.99
N CYS A 299 22.75 -21.97 21.63
CA CYS A 299 23.46 -21.78 20.36
C CYS A 299 23.03 -22.81 19.31
N ASN A 300 22.07 -23.68 19.63
CA ASN A 300 21.63 -24.72 18.72
C ASN A 300 21.07 -24.12 17.41
N GLY A 301 21.72 -24.46 16.30
CA GLY A 301 21.35 -23.99 14.96
C GLY A 301 21.89 -22.61 14.56
N SER A 302 22.79 -22.01 15.34
CA SER A 302 23.49 -20.78 14.95
C SER A 302 24.54 -21.07 13.87
N ASN A 303 24.71 -20.16 12.92
CA ASN A 303 25.80 -20.24 11.93
C ASN A 303 27.18 -19.92 12.52
N TYR A 304 27.25 -19.28 13.69
CA TYR A 304 28.51 -18.98 14.40
C TYR A 304 29.01 -20.15 15.26
N GLY A 305 28.10 -21.07 15.61
CA GLY A 305 28.43 -22.39 16.13
C GLY A 305 27.52 -22.86 17.26
N GLN A 306 27.75 -24.10 17.71
CA GLN A 306 26.83 -24.81 18.61
C GLN A 306 27.20 -24.70 20.09
N MET A 307 28.33 -24.07 20.42
CA MET A 307 28.80 -23.94 21.79
C MET A 307 28.74 -22.51 22.29
N CYS A 308 28.51 -22.35 23.59
CA CYS A 308 28.40 -21.04 24.21
C CYS A 308 29.67 -20.68 24.98
N ARG A 309 30.32 -19.57 24.59
CA ARG A 309 31.41 -18.97 25.36
C ARG A 309 30.78 -18.11 26.45
N VAL A 310 30.49 -18.70 27.60
CA VAL A 310 29.77 -18.04 28.71
C VAL A 310 30.45 -16.74 29.20
N SER A 311 31.76 -16.60 29.00
CA SER A 311 32.51 -15.39 29.37
C SER A 311 32.24 -14.18 28.47
N THR A 312 32.00 -14.39 27.16
CA THR A 312 31.69 -13.31 26.21
C THR A 312 30.20 -13.25 25.86
N GLY A 313 29.52 -14.39 25.96
CA GLY A 313 28.12 -14.58 25.57
C GLY A 313 27.95 -14.91 24.09
N GLU A 314 29.00 -15.35 23.42
CA GLU A 314 29.02 -15.62 21.97
C GLU A 314 28.91 -17.11 21.67
N CYS A 315 28.26 -17.43 20.56
CA CYS A 315 28.23 -18.78 20.02
C CYS A 315 29.47 -19.03 19.16
N TYR A 316 30.11 -20.18 19.32
CA TYR A 316 31.32 -20.59 18.61
C TYR A 316 31.26 -22.09 18.32
N ASN A 317 32.07 -22.59 17.37
CA ASN A 317 32.08 -24.02 17.07
C ASN A 317 33.07 -24.82 17.91
N CYS A 318 34.29 -24.31 18.14
CA CYS A 318 35.33 -25.03 18.89
C CYS A 318 36.42 -24.07 19.41
N GLU A 319 37.00 -24.36 20.57
CA GLU A 319 38.18 -23.68 21.12
C GLU A 319 39.41 -24.59 21.10
N SER A 320 39.16 -25.90 21.09
CA SER A 320 40.16 -26.96 21.18
C SER A 320 39.68 -28.20 20.44
N ASP A 321 40.61 -29.11 20.12
CA ASP A 321 40.29 -30.38 19.45
C ASP A 321 39.32 -31.23 20.28
N GLU A 322 39.36 -31.11 21.61
CA GLU A 322 38.45 -31.79 22.53
C GLU A 322 36.98 -31.47 22.26
N ASP A 323 36.69 -30.26 21.78
CA ASP A 323 35.33 -29.81 21.46
C ASP A 323 34.78 -30.44 20.18
N CYS A 324 35.70 -30.88 19.31
CA CYS A 324 35.37 -31.49 18.02
C CYS A 324 35.21 -33.01 18.10
N VAL A 325 35.41 -33.62 19.29
CA VAL A 325 35.28 -35.05 19.49
C VAL A 325 33.83 -35.51 19.27
N GLY A 326 33.60 -36.22 18.16
CA GLY A 326 32.26 -36.69 17.77
C GLY A 326 31.49 -35.77 16.82
N SER A 327 32.09 -34.65 16.41
CA SER A 327 31.57 -33.78 15.36
C SER A 327 31.57 -34.50 14.00
N GLU A 328 30.56 -34.24 13.17
CA GLU A 328 30.51 -34.76 11.78
C GLU A 328 31.53 -34.07 10.85
N TYR A 329 32.01 -32.88 11.24
CA TYR A 329 32.94 -32.07 10.45
C TYR A 329 34.42 -32.43 10.69
N GLY A 330 34.72 -33.21 11.73
CA GLY A 330 36.04 -33.79 12.04
C GLY A 330 36.50 -33.56 13.48
N PRO A 331 37.61 -34.18 13.91
CA PRO A 331 38.03 -34.19 15.31
C PRO A 331 39.00 -33.07 15.70
N PHE A 332 39.39 -32.19 14.77
CA PHE A 332 40.36 -31.12 15.02
C PHE A 332 39.68 -29.76 14.94
N CYS A 333 40.03 -28.84 15.84
CA CYS A 333 39.54 -27.48 15.80
C CYS A 333 40.46 -26.58 14.97
N SER A 334 39.91 -25.93 13.95
CA SER A 334 40.62 -24.93 13.16
C SER A 334 40.41 -23.53 13.72
N LEU A 335 41.50 -22.83 14.04
CA LEU A 335 41.52 -21.44 14.53
C LEU A 335 42.07 -20.43 13.49
N SER A 336 42.41 -20.92 12.29
CA SER A 336 43.03 -20.24 11.13
C SER A 336 42.24 -19.10 10.42
N GLY A 337 41.73 -18.10 11.14
CA GLY A 337 40.99 -16.97 10.55
C GLY A 337 40.34 -15.95 11.51
N GLY A 338 40.41 -16.13 12.85
CA GLY A 338 39.70 -15.29 13.86
C GLY A 338 38.61 -15.97 14.72
N PRO A 339 37.91 -15.23 15.60
CA PRO A 339 36.91 -15.79 16.51
C PRO A 339 35.60 -16.26 15.86
N ASP A 340 35.25 -15.78 14.66
CA ASP A 340 33.89 -15.90 14.10
C ASP A 340 33.67 -17.08 13.13
N TRP A 341 34.72 -17.84 12.78
CA TRP A 341 34.70 -18.90 11.77
C TRP A 341 35.53 -20.13 12.23
N GLN A 342 35.77 -20.23 13.54
CA GLN A 342 36.31 -21.45 14.17
C GLN A 342 35.44 -22.62 13.73
N THR A 343 36.04 -23.74 13.28
CA THR A 343 35.27 -24.89 12.79
C THR A 343 36.03 -26.19 12.99
N CYS A 344 35.28 -27.27 13.18
CA CYS A 344 35.85 -28.61 13.28
C CYS A 344 36.20 -29.12 11.87
N ILE A 345 37.40 -29.66 11.70
CA ILE A 345 37.92 -30.14 10.41
C ILE A 345 38.47 -31.57 10.53
N THR A 346 38.47 -32.30 9.40
CA THR A 346 38.95 -33.68 9.31
C THR A 346 40.46 -33.80 9.08
N ASP A 347 41.13 -32.74 8.63
CA ASP A 347 42.56 -32.75 8.26
C ASP A 347 43.25 -31.43 8.67
N PRO A 348 44.04 -31.42 9.75
CA PRO A 348 44.72 -30.22 10.23
C PRO A 348 45.82 -29.71 9.29
N GLU A 349 46.32 -30.54 8.36
CA GLU A 349 47.40 -30.17 7.43
C GLU A 349 46.91 -29.35 6.22
N LYS A 350 45.60 -29.20 6.03
CA LYS A 350 45.01 -28.38 4.94
C LYS A 350 44.54 -26.99 5.35
N SER A 351 44.48 -26.67 6.64
CA SER A 351 43.95 -25.35 7.07
C SER A 351 44.87 -24.17 6.72
N ASP A 352 46.16 -24.43 6.48
CA ASP A 352 47.17 -23.41 6.16
C ASP A 352 47.42 -23.21 4.65
N GLN A 353 46.76 -23.96 3.76
CA GLN A 353 47.12 -23.97 2.32
C GLN A 353 46.09 -23.35 1.36
N ASP A 354 44.86 -23.04 1.79
CA ASP A 354 43.84 -22.51 0.88
C ASP A 354 43.05 -21.36 1.53
N PHE A 355 43.69 -20.20 1.73
CA PHE A 355 43.04 -18.88 1.78
C PHE A 355 43.96 -17.81 1.17
#